data_AF-A0A969E2Z5-F1
#
_entry.id   AF-A0A969E2Z5-F1
#
_cell.length_a   1.000
_cell.length_b   1.000
_cell.length_c   1.000
_cell.angle_alpha   90.00
_cell.angle_beta   90.00
_cell.angle_gamma   90.00
#
_symmetry.space_group_name_H-M   'P 1'
#
loop_
_entity.id
_entity.type
_entity.pdbx_description
1 polymer ?
#
loop_
_entity_poly.entity_id
_entity_poly.type
_entity_poly.pdbx_seq_one_letter_code
_entity_poly.pdbx_strand_id
1 'polypeptide(L)'
;MSGLIYSGVVVPEAYRDAAQYILNVDLKNFFTADSLEINQLKRVLSEFQKWGVPFSNESAFKLAASERIFSELKLIDRIGIPLSKMQALNEVLATLTQMKMKLNVWKSQTLYFDLLRQFDNRVRSYPSPEWKQAFLKLGDLLNVRTDVVVVVA
;
A
#
# COMPACT_ATOMS: atom_id res chain seq x y z
N MET A 1 24.18 14.41 -6.85
CA MET A 1 25.03 13.89 -5.77
C MET A 1 25.28 12.39 -5.96
N SER A 2 26.04 12.00 -6.99
CA SER A 2 26.20 10.59 -7.39
C SER A 2 27.61 10.03 -7.20
N GLY A 3 28.56 10.83 -6.70
CA GLY A 3 29.98 10.48 -6.68
C GLY A 3 30.46 9.59 -5.53
N LEU A 4 29.70 9.44 -4.44
CA LEU A 4 30.20 8.79 -3.21
C LEU A 4 29.91 7.30 -3.09
N ILE A 5 29.09 6.72 -3.98
CA ILE A 5 28.56 5.35 -3.81
C ILE A 5 29.46 4.30 -4.48
N TYR A 6 30.47 4.73 -5.27
CA TYR A 6 31.29 3.82 -6.08
C TYR A 6 32.61 3.36 -5.42
N SER A 7 33.01 4.00 -4.33
CA SER A 7 34.19 3.63 -3.55
C SER A 7 33.70 2.93 -2.29
N GLY A 8 34.20 1.73 -1.97
CA GLY A 8 33.85 0.93 -0.77
C GLY A 8 34.20 1.58 0.58
N VAL A 9 33.87 2.86 0.72
CA VAL A 9 34.04 3.72 1.88
C VAL A 9 32.76 3.62 2.68
N VAL A 10 32.90 3.31 3.98
CA VAL A 10 31.79 3.31 4.92
C VAL A 10 31.16 4.71 4.90
N VAL A 11 29.90 4.81 4.47
CA VAL A 11 29.14 6.07 4.49
C VAL A 11 29.21 6.64 5.91
N PRO A 12 29.76 7.86 6.10
CA PRO A 12 29.87 8.46 7.43
C PRO A 12 28.51 8.60 8.10
N GLU A 13 28.46 8.43 9.42
CA GLU A 13 27.23 8.36 10.21
C GLU A 13 26.32 9.59 10.01
N ALA A 14 26.90 10.79 9.96
CA ALA A 14 26.15 12.03 9.69
C ALA A 14 25.38 12.02 8.36
N TYR A 15 25.87 11.33 7.32
CA TYR A 15 25.13 11.17 6.06
C TYR A 15 24.01 10.15 6.16
N ARG A 16 24.17 9.13 7.03
CA ARG A 16 23.10 8.15 7.30
C ARG A 16 21.95 8.82 8.05
N ASP A 17 22.23 9.68 9.02
CA ASP A 17 21.20 10.41 9.77
C ASP A 17 20.43 11.37 8.87
N ALA A 18 21.14 12.12 8.01
CA ALA A 18 20.51 12.99 7.04
C ALA A 18 19.66 12.21 6.03
N ALA A 19 20.18 11.10 5.49
CA ALA A 19 19.44 10.22 4.59
C ALA A 19 18.21 9.62 5.28
N GLN A 20 18.35 9.15 6.51
CA GLN A 20 17.26 8.62 7.30
C GLN A 20 16.15 9.68 7.48
N TYR A 21 16.49 10.91 7.86
CA TYR A 21 15.51 11.99 7.98
C TYR A 21 14.76 12.26 6.67
N ILE A 22 15.48 12.44 5.56
CA ILE A 22 14.90 12.71 4.24
C ILE A 22 13.97 11.57 3.81
N LEU A 23 14.41 10.32 3.98
CA LEU A 23 13.63 9.16 3.59
C LEU A 23 12.35 9.00 4.41
N ASN A 24 12.37 9.33 5.70
CA ASN A 24 11.14 9.34 6.51
C ASN A 24 10.17 10.46 6.06
N VAL A 25 10.69 11.63 5.67
CA VAL A 25 9.86 12.73 5.14
C VAL A 25 9.22 12.34 3.82
N ASP A 26 10.00 11.78 2.88
CA ASP A 26 9.50 11.30 1.59
C ASP A 26 8.41 10.22 1.77
N LEU A 27 8.62 9.31 2.71
CA LEU A 27 7.69 8.24 3.01
C LEU A 27 6.38 8.75 3.64
N LYS A 28 6.48 9.74 4.53
CA LYS A 28 5.31 10.44 5.08
C LYS A 28 4.53 11.15 3.98
N ASN A 29 5.24 11.91 3.13
CA ASN A 29 4.66 12.66 2.02
C ASN A 29 3.91 11.74 1.06
N PHE A 30 4.46 10.55 0.76
CA PHE A 30 3.82 9.55 -0.09
C PHE A 30 2.42 9.17 0.40
N PHE A 31 2.23 8.91 1.70
CA PHE A 31 0.92 8.53 2.22
C PHE A 31 -0.07 9.68 2.39
N THR A 32 0.43 10.91 2.53
CA THR A 32 -0.39 12.11 2.60
C THR A 32 -0.76 12.70 1.24
N ALA A 33 -0.05 12.34 0.17
CA ALA A 33 -0.27 12.87 -1.18
C ALA A 33 -1.61 12.43 -1.78
N ASP A 34 -2.28 13.23 -2.60
CA ASP A 34 -3.61 12.88 -3.12
C ASP A 34 -3.63 11.64 -4.03
N SER A 35 -2.51 11.27 -4.64
CA SER A 35 -2.35 10.11 -5.52
C SER A 35 -1.34 9.10 -4.99
N LEU A 36 -1.64 7.81 -5.16
CA LEU A 36 -0.72 6.72 -4.84
C LEU A 36 0.16 6.39 -6.04
N GLU A 37 1.27 7.12 -6.14
CA GLU A 37 2.28 6.92 -7.17
C GLU A 37 3.23 5.78 -6.80
N ILE A 38 2.94 4.56 -7.27
CA ILE A 38 3.72 3.36 -6.93
C ILE A 38 5.23 3.51 -7.19
N ASN A 39 5.60 4.26 -8.23
CA ASN A 39 7.00 4.52 -8.56
C ASN A 39 7.71 5.33 -7.47
N GLN A 40 7.01 6.25 -6.81
CA GLN A 40 7.56 6.99 -5.67
C GLN A 40 7.78 6.07 -4.47
N LEU A 41 6.81 5.21 -4.15
CA LEU A 41 6.97 4.24 -3.06
C LEU A 41 8.16 3.31 -3.31
N LYS A 42 8.25 2.71 -4.50
CA LYS A 42 9.38 1.83 -4.87
C LYS A 42 10.72 2.55 -4.77
N ARG A 43 10.79 3.82 -5.22
CA ARG A 43 11.99 4.66 -5.10
C ARG A 43 12.40 4.84 -3.65
N VAL A 44 11.50 5.33 -2.80
CA VAL A 44 11.79 5.61 -1.38
C VAL A 44 12.26 4.34 -0.65
N LEU A 45 11.57 3.22 -0.86
CA LEU A 45 11.93 1.95 -0.23
C LEU A 45 13.29 1.40 -0.73
N SER A 46 13.61 1.58 -2.01
CA SER A 46 14.92 1.21 -2.56
C SER A 46 16.06 2.04 -1.95
N GLU A 47 15.80 3.30 -1.62
CA GLU A 47 16.78 4.15 -0.96
C GLU A 47 16.98 3.74 0.50
N PHE A 48 15.93 3.37 1.24
CA PHE A 48 16.08 2.75 2.57
C PHE A 48 17.02 1.53 2.54
N GLN A 49 16.84 0.64 1.55
CA GLN A 49 17.70 -0.53 1.39
C GLN A 49 19.14 -0.15 1.01
N LYS A 50 19.30 0.80 0.07
CA LYS A 50 20.59 1.27 -0.43
C LYS A 50 21.44 1.92 0.67
N TRP A 51 20.82 2.71 1.53
CA TRP A 51 21.50 3.39 2.64
C TRP A 51 21.60 2.52 3.90
N GLY A 52 20.87 1.41 3.97
CA GLY A 52 20.85 0.51 5.13
C GLY A 52 20.35 1.19 6.41
N VAL A 53 19.49 2.19 6.28
CA VAL A 53 18.96 2.96 7.42
C VAL A 53 17.66 2.37 7.93
N PRO A 54 17.45 2.29 9.25
CA PRO A 54 16.19 1.81 9.81
C PRO A 54 15.09 2.86 9.68
N PHE A 55 13.84 2.42 9.67
CA PHE A 55 12.69 3.32 9.81
C PHE A 55 12.73 3.97 11.21
N SER A 56 12.73 5.30 11.28
CA SER A 56 12.85 6.01 12.57
C SER A 56 11.58 5.90 13.40
N ASN A 57 10.41 5.84 12.74
CA ASN A 57 9.12 5.67 13.40
C ASN A 57 8.24 4.71 12.61
N GLU A 58 8.59 3.42 12.69
CA GLU A 58 7.86 2.34 12.00
C GLU A 58 6.37 2.32 12.38
N SER A 59 6.02 2.66 13.62
CA SER A 59 4.63 2.71 14.09
C SER A 59 3.81 3.80 13.40
N ALA A 60 4.35 5.02 13.29
CA ALA A 60 3.69 6.11 12.57
C ALA A 60 3.55 5.80 11.08
N PHE A 61 4.57 5.17 10.49
CA PHE A 61 4.50 4.70 9.11
C PHE A 61 3.39 3.66 8.91
N LYS A 62 3.32 2.64 9.76
CA LYS A 62 2.27 1.61 9.72
C LYS A 62 0.88 2.22 9.85
N LEU A 63 0.72 3.20 10.74
CA LEU A 63 -0.54 3.91 10.91
C LEU A 63 -0.93 4.68 9.64
N ALA A 64 -0.03 5.52 9.12
CA ALA A 64 -0.27 6.30 7.90
C ALA A 64 -0.61 5.41 6.70
N ALA A 65 0.12 4.31 6.51
CA ALA A 65 -0.16 3.31 5.48
C ALA A 65 -1.57 2.72 5.63
N SER A 66 -1.91 2.29 6.85
CA SER A 66 -3.20 1.66 7.15
C SER A 66 -4.37 2.61 6.94
N GLU A 67 -4.24 3.86 7.39
CA GLU A 67 -5.24 4.91 7.19
C GLU A 67 -5.40 5.26 5.71
N ARG A 68 -4.29 5.29 4.96
CA ARG A 68 -4.32 5.55 3.53
C ARG A 68 -5.05 4.45 2.77
N ILE A 69 -4.70 3.19 3.00
CA ILE A 69 -5.38 2.04 2.39
C ILE A 69 -6.89 2.08 2.70
N PHE A 70 -7.25 2.36 3.95
CA PHE A 70 -8.66 2.47 4.35
C PHE A 70 -9.40 3.60 3.62
N SER A 71 -8.73 4.74 3.43
CA SER A 71 -9.29 5.91 2.74
C SER A 71 -9.54 5.62 1.26
N GLU A 72 -8.63 4.89 0.59
CA GLU A 72 -8.81 4.46 -0.79
C GLU A 72 -9.96 3.44 -0.93
N LEU A 73 -10.10 2.50 0.01
CA LEU A 73 -11.24 1.58 0.02
C LEU A 73 -12.59 2.31 0.16
N LYS A 74 -12.66 3.37 0.96
CA LYS A 74 -13.88 4.19 1.06
C LYS A 74 -14.28 4.84 -0.26
N LEU A 75 -13.31 5.15 -1.12
CA LEU A 75 -13.62 5.71 -2.44
C LEU A 75 -14.24 4.65 -3.36
N ILE A 76 -13.81 3.39 -3.24
CA ILE A 76 -14.45 2.24 -3.92
C ILE A 76 -15.92 2.17 -3.52
N ASP A 77 -16.21 2.26 -2.22
CA ASP A 77 -17.56 2.17 -1.68
C ASP A 77 -18.48 3.31 -2.11
N ARG A 78 -17.99 4.55 -2.22
CA ARG A 78 -18.86 5.71 -2.48
C ARG A 78 -19.12 5.98 -3.96
N ILE A 79 -18.09 5.90 -4.79
CA ILE A 79 -18.12 6.47 -6.15
C ILE A 79 -17.74 5.42 -7.20
N GLY A 80 -17.14 4.30 -6.78
CA GLY A 80 -16.40 3.43 -7.68
C GLY A 80 -15.10 4.10 -8.12
N ILE A 81 -14.03 3.32 -8.24
CA ILE A 81 -12.73 3.82 -8.72
C ILE A 81 -12.38 3.21 -10.07
N PRO A 82 -11.62 3.90 -10.92
CA PRO A 82 -11.13 3.32 -12.17
C PRO A 82 -10.20 2.13 -11.91
N LEU A 83 -10.13 1.20 -12.87
CA LEU A 83 -9.30 -0.01 -12.80
C LEU A 83 -7.83 0.32 -12.47
N SER A 84 -7.27 1.35 -13.10
CA SER A 84 -5.88 1.80 -12.89
C SER A 84 -5.60 2.14 -11.43
N LYS A 85 -6.54 2.81 -10.76
CA LYS A 85 -6.42 3.18 -9.34
C LYS A 85 -6.50 1.96 -8.43
N MET A 86 -7.33 0.98 -8.77
CA MET A 86 -7.39 -0.30 -8.04
C MET A 86 -6.10 -1.11 -8.20
N GLN A 87 -5.53 -1.14 -9.40
CA GLN A 87 -4.25 -1.79 -9.67
C GLN A 87 -3.10 -1.12 -8.89
N ALA A 88 -3.05 0.22 -8.86
CA ALA A 88 -2.06 0.95 -8.07
C ALA A 88 -2.15 0.60 -6.57
N LEU A 89 -3.37 0.52 -6.02
CA LEU A 89 -3.57 0.12 -4.63
C LEU A 89 -3.08 -1.31 -4.35
N ASN A 90 -3.37 -2.24 -5.27
CA ASN A 90 -2.87 -3.62 -5.19
C ASN A 90 -1.34 -3.67 -5.21
N GLU A 91 -0.69 -2.89 -6.07
CA GLU A 91 0.77 -2.85 -6.12
C GLU A 91 1.38 -2.26 -4.85
N VAL A 92 0.77 -1.22 -4.28
CA VAL A 92 1.19 -0.63 -3.00
C VAL A 92 1.11 -1.70 -1.91
N LEU A 93 -0.04 -2.35 -1.74
CA LEU A 93 -0.22 -3.41 -0.73
C LEU A 93 0.76 -4.57 -0.93
N ALA A 94 0.93 -5.04 -2.17
CA ALA A 94 1.90 -6.10 -2.47
C ALA A 94 3.34 -5.71 -2.09
N THR A 95 3.74 -4.47 -2.38
CA THR A 95 5.06 -3.94 -2.04
C THR A 95 5.26 -3.88 -0.52
N LEU A 96 4.25 -3.40 0.22
CA LEU A 96 4.30 -3.32 1.68
C LEU A 96 4.36 -4.72 2.32
N THR A 97 3.63 -5.69 1.78
CA THR A 97 3.65 -7.09 2.22
C THR A 97 5.01 -7.76 1.96
N GLN A 98 5.63 -7.51 0.80
CA GLN A 98 6.97 -8.02 0.47
C GLN A 98 8.04 -7.52 1.45
N MET A 99 7.88 -6.30 1.97
CA MET A 99 8.75 -5.74 3.00
C MET A 99 8.49 -6.28 4.41
N LYS A 100 7.60 -7.27 4.56
CA LYS A 100 7.22 -7.88 5.84
C LYS A 100 6.69 -6.86 6.85
N MET A 101 6.15 -5.73 6.37
CA MET A 101 5.59 -4.71 7.24
C MET A 101 4.20 -5.13 7.71
N LYS A 102 4.08 -5.38 9.02
CA LYS A 102 2.81 -5.75 9.65
C LYS A 102 1.92 -4.51 9.78
N LEU A 103 1.09 -4.26 8.77
CA LEU A 103 0.07 -3.20 8.78
C LEU A 103 -1.15 -3.64 9.60
N ASN A 104 -1.81 -2.68 10.26
CA ASN A 104 -3.11 -2.93 10.90
C ASN A 104 -4.23 -2.63 9.90
N VAL A 105 -4.61 -3.64 9.12
CA VAL A 105 -5.60 -3.50 8.04
C VAL A 105 -7.03 -3.88 8.45
N TRP A 106 -7.32 -4.11 9.73
CA TRP A 106 -8.62 -4.63 10.19
C TRP A 106 -9.81 -3.78 9.69
N LYS A 107 -9.70 -2.45 9.76
CA LYS A 107 -10.74 -1.53 9.25
C LYS A 107 -10.98 -1.71 7.73
N SER A 108 -9.90 -1.89 6.98
CA SER A 108 -9.95 -2.14 5.54
C SER A 108 -10.53 -3.52 5.22
N GLN A 109 -10.20 -4.54 6.02
CA GLN A 109 -10.76 -5.89 5.89
C GLN A 109 -12.28 -5.89 6.08
N THR A 110 -12.77 -5.26 7.15
CA THR A 110 -14.22 -5.15 7.43
C THR A 110 -14.94 -4.46 6.28
N LEU A 111 -14.44 -3.30 5.84
CA LEU A 111 -15.06 -2.55 4.74
C LEU A 111 -15.04 -3.33 3.42
N TYR A 112 -13.94 -4.02 3.12
CA TYR A 112 -13.83 -4.87 1.94
C TYR A 112 -14.85 -6.02 1.98
N PHE A 113 -15.02 -6.67 3.13
CA PHE A 113 -15.98 -7.77 3.27
C PHE A 113 -17.42 -7.30 3.07
N ASP A 114 -17.78 -6.12 3.59
CA ASP A 114 -19.09 -5.52 3.37
C ASP A 114 -19.33 -5.21 1.88
N LEU A 115 -18.31 -4.72 1.17
CA LEU A 115 -18.36 -4.50 -0.27
C LEU A 115 -18.52 -5.80 -1.05
N LEU A 116 -17.75 -6.83 -0.71
CA LEU A 116 -17.81 -8.15 -1.35
C LEU A 116 -19.24 -8.71 -1.27
N ARG A 117 -19.87 -8.66 -0.08
CA ARG A 117 -21.26 -9.09 0.10
C ARG A 117 -22.27 -8.30 -0.74
N GLN A 118 -22.06 -7.00 -0.94
CA GLN A 118 -22.93 -6.19 -1.80
C GLN A 118 -22.83 -6.61 -3.27
N PHE A 119 -21.64 -6.98 -3.74
CA PHE A 119 -21.46 -7.50 -5.10
C PHE A 119 -22.04 -8.92 -5.25
N ASP A 120 -21.85 -9.80 -4.27
CA ASP A 120 -22.37 -11.18 -4.32
C ASP A 120 -23.90 -11.22 -4.27
N ASN A 121 -24.52 -10.39 -3.43
CA ASN A 121 -25.97 -10.22 -3.35
C ASN A 121 -26.57 -9.45 -4.55
N ARG A 122 -25.77 -9.14 -5.58
CA ARG A 122 -26.15 -8.38 -6.77
C ARG A 122 -26.75 -6.99 -6.49
N VAL A 123 -26.50 -6.44 -5.29
CA VAL A 123 -26.86 -5.06 -4.94
C VAL A 123 -26.02 -4.07 -5.77
N ARG A 124 -24.78 -4.46 -6.09
CA ARG A 124 -23.91 -3.77 -7.04
C ARG A 124 -23.42 -4.72 -8.12
N SER A 125 -23.21 -4.19 -9.31
CA SER A 125 -22.57 -4.91 -10.41
C SER A 125 -21.11 -4.49 -10.56
N TYR A 126 -20.23 -5.45 -10.86
CA TYR A 126 -18.85 -5.14 -11.19
C TYR A 126 -18.78 -4.33 -12.50
N PRO A 127 -17.98 -3.25 -12.57
CA PRO A 127 -17.86 -2.44 -13.78
C PRO A 127 -17.31 -3.22 -15.00
N SER A 128 -16.37 -4.13 -14.77
CA SER A 128 -15.83 -5.03 -15.80
C SER A 128 -15.25 -6.31 -15.17
N PRO A 129 -15.01 -7.37 -15.95
CA PRO A 129 -14.34 -8.58 -15.48
C PRO A 129 -12.93 -8.31 -14.92
N GLU A 130 -12.17 -7.42 -15.56
CA GLU A 130 -10.81 -7.03 -15.14
C GLU A 130 -10.87 -6.27 -13.81
N TRP A 131 -11.89 -5.42 -13.64
CA TRP A 131 -12.13 -4.72 -12.38
C TRP A 131 -12.45 -5.71 -11.26
N LYS A 132 -13.31 -6.71 -11.52
CA LYS A 132 -13.61 -7.78 -10.56
C LYS A 132 -12.34 -8.51 -10.14
N GLN A 133 -11.48 -8.90 -11.09
CA GLN A 133 -10.23 -9.58 -10.78
C GLN A 133 -9.30 -8.70 -9.93
N ALA A 134 -9.17 -7.41 -10.27
CA ALA A 134 -8.38 -6.47 -9.48
C ALA A 134 -8.95 -6.31 -8.06
N PHE A 135 -10.28 -6.29 -7.91
CA PHE A 135 -10.94 -6.22 -6.61
C PHE A 135 -10.70 -7.49 -5.78
N LEU A 136 -10.83 -8.68 -6.36
CA LEU A 136 -10.57 -9.93 -5.64
C LEU A 136 -9.11 -10.02 -5.17
N LYS A 137 -8.17 -9.62 -6.03
CA LYS A 137 -6.74 -9.52 -5.69
C LYS A 137 -6.50 -8.57 -4.50
N LEU A 138 -7.28 -7.50 -4.38
CA LEU A 138 -7.21 -6.60 -3.22
C LEU A 138 -7.60 -7.34 -1.94
N GLY A 139 -8.65 -8.16 -1.98
CA GLY A 139 -9.07 -9.02 -0.86
C GLY A 139 -7.97 -9.97 -0.41
N ASP A 140 -7.34 -10.66 -1.36
CA ASP A 140 -6.25 -11.60 -1.07
C ASP A 140 -5.05 -10.89 -0.41
N LEU A 141 -4.69 -9.70 -0.90
CA LEU A 141 -3.61 -8.87 -0.33
C LEU A 141 -3.95 -8.33 1.07
N LEU A 142 -5.24 -8.08 1.34
CA LEU A 142 -5.74 -7.75 2.67
C LEU A 142 -5.88 -8.98 3.57
N ASN A 143 -5.56 -10.18 3.08
CA ASN A 143 -5.73 -11.46 3.77
C ASN A 143 -7.18 -11.70 4.23
N VAL A 144 -8.14 -11.23 3.42
CA VAL A 144 -9.57 -11.54 3.58
C VAL A 144 -9.88 -12.77 2.74
N ARG A 145 -10.51 -13.78 3.34
CA ARG A 145 -10.96 -14.97 2.62
C ARG A 145 -12.03 -14.59 1.59
N THR A 146 -11.68 -14.62 0.31
CA THR A 146 -12.56 -14.37 -0.84
C THR A 146 -13.34 -15.62 -1.26
N ASP A 147 -12.93 -16.77 -0.75
CA ASP A 147 -13.38 -18.14 -0.99
C ASP A 147 -14.65 -18.55 -0.21
N VAL A 148 -15.02 -17.81 0.84
CA VAL A 148 -16.10 -18.20 1.77
C VAL A 148 -17.50 -17.76 1.31
N VAL A 149 -17.63 -16.90 0.28
CA VAL A 149 -18.95 -16.37 -0.13
C VAL A 149 -19.57 -17.13 -1.32
N VAL A 150 -18.91 -18.20 -1.81
CA VAL A 150 -19.52 -19.17 -2.75
C VAL A 150 -20.23 -20.29 -1.98
N VAL A 151 -21.07 -19.94 -1.01
CA VAL A 151 -22.03 -20.84 -0.35
C VAL A 151 -23.21 -19.92 0.02
N VAL A 152 -24.35 -19.90 -0.67
CA VAL A 152 -25.30 -20.98 -0.94
C VAL A 152 -26.06 -20.58 -2.21
N ALA A 153 -26.11 -21.48 -3.20
CA ALA A 153 -27.12 -21.46 -4.25
C ALA A 153 -28.30 -22.33 -3.82
#